data_AF-A0A327W328-F1
#
_entry.id   AF-A0A327W328-F1
#
_cell.length_a   1.000
_cell.length_b   1.000
_cell.length_c   1.000
_cell.angle_alpha   90.00
_cell.angle_beta   90.00
_cell.angle_gamma   90.00
#
_symmetry.space_group_name_H-M   'P 1'
#
loop_
_entity.id
_entity.type
_entity.pdbx_description
1 polymer ?
#
loop_
_entity_poly.entity_id
_entity_poly.type
_entity_poly.pdbx_seq_one_letter_code
_entity_poly.pdbx_strand_id
1 'polypeptide(L)'
;MNQVKCTNCGAAIFSSAVAAESQATVTVNCQYCGSQFETRNPNYSPHTTAPVNIYKTEIKYTYTEPAPPESAWKAASDLQHKITKVLGYIMGGIGALFALVMWIVAFLPDTDMPVGVPVIFSLLVFGIFMLARASSRELKRRHGKL
;
A
#
# COMPACT_ATOMS: atom_id res chain seq x y z
N MET A 1 20.07 -30.48 -18.99
CA MET A 1 19.15 -30.10 -17.90
C MET A 1 18.45 -28.82 -18.34
N ASN A 2 17.13 -28.85 -18.52
CA ASN A 2 16.37 -27.66 -18.94
C ASN A 2 16.15 -26.75 -17.73
N GLN A 3 16.66 -25.52 -17.80
CA GLN A 3 16.50 -24.51 -16.77
C GLN A 3 15.30 -23.65 -17.14
N VAL A 4 14.29 -23.60 -16.27
CA VAL A 4 13.13 -22.72 -16.44
C VAL A 4 13.31 -21.52 -15.51
N LYS A 5 13.08 -20.31 -16.03
CA LYS A 5 13.11 -19.09 -15.23
C LYS A 5 11.70 -18.83 -14.70
N CYS A 6 11.59 -18.53 -13.41
CA CYS A 6 10.34 -18.08 -12.84
C CYS A 6 9.94 -16.73 -13.43
N THR A 7 8.74 -16.64 -14.00
CA THR A 7 8.22 -15.40 -14.61
C THR A 7 8.00 -14.28 -13.59
N ASN A 8 7.84 -14.63 -12.32
CA ASN A 8 7.56 -13.66 -11.25
C ASN A 8 8.84 -13.03 -10.67
N CYS A 9 9.82 -13.85 -10.26
CA CYS A 9 11.04 -13.36 -9.60
C CYS A 9 12.31 -13.48 -10.45
N GLY A 10 12.25 -14.04 -11.66
CA GLY A 10 13.40 -14.25 -12.54
C GLY A 10 14.37 -15.35 -12.07
N ALA A 11 14.14 -15.95 -10.91
CA ALA A 11 14.99 -17.00 -10.37
C ALA A 11 14.99 -18.24 -11.26
N ALA A 12 16.17 -18.82 -11.43
CA ALA A 12 16.35 -20.10 -12.07
C ALA A 12 15.83 -21.21 -11.16
N ILE A 13 14.92 -22.04 -11.65
CA ILE A 13 14.48 -23.23 -10.93
C ILE A 13 14.96 -24.49 -11.66
N PHE A 14 15.57 -25.40 -10.90
CA PHE A 14 16.07 -26.69 -11.37
C PHE A 14 15.14 -27.85 -11.04
N SER A 15 13.87 -27.55 -10.72
CA SER A 15 12.89 -28.58 -10.41
C SER A 15 12.59 -29.39 -11.66
N SER A 16 13.19 -30.58 -11.74
CA SER A 16 12.73 -31.67 -12.60
C SER A 16 11.37 -32.11 -12.10
N ALA A 17 10.31 -31.41 -12.52
CA ALA A 17 8.96 -31.86 -12.24
C ALA A 17 8.79 -33.20 -12.99
N VAL A 18 8.87 -34.29 -12.24
CA VAL A 18 8.68 -35.65 -12.75
C VAL A 18 7.19 -35.82 -13.03
N ALA A 19 6.74 -35.29 -14.16
CA ALA A 19 5.39 -35.49 -14.65
C ALA A 19 5.31 -36.76 -15.50
N ALA A 20 4.16 -37.41 -15.47
CA ALA A 20 3.90 -38.55 -16.33
C ALA A 20 4.03 -38.16 -17.81
N GLU A 21 4.53 -39.08 -18.65
CA GLU A 21 4.76 -38.86 -20.08
C GLU A 21 3.50 -38.47 -20.87
N SER A 22 2.31 -38.73 -20.30
CA SER A 22 1.01 -38.38 -20.86
C SER A 22 0.59 -36.91 -20.63
N GLN A 23 1.29 -36.15 -19.79
CA GLN A 23 0.93 -34.77 -19.46
C GLN A 23 1.71 -33.78 -20.32
N ALA A 24 1.00 -32.98 -21.14
CA ALA A 24 1.61 -31.96 -22.00
C ALA A 24 2.17 -30.76 -21.21
N THR A 25 1.56 -30.45 -20.07
CA THR A 25 1.94 -29.34 -19.18
C THR A 25 2.17 -29.85 -17.76
N VAL A 26 3.05 -29.16 -17.04
CA VAL A 26 3.39 -29.45 -15.65
C VAL A 26 3.34 -28.18 -14.84
N THR A 27 2.65 -28.22 -13.70
CA THR A 27 2.65 -27.11 -12.74
C THR A 27 3.91 -27.17 -11.90
N VAL A 28 4.68 -26.08 -11.92
CA VAL A 28 5.92 -25.92 -11.18
C VAL A 28 5.75 -24.82 -10.15
N ASN A 29 6.15 -25.11 -8.91
CA ASN A 29 6.13 -24.13 -7.83
C ASN A 29 7.52 -23.52 -7.66
N CYS A 30 7.61 -22.19 -7.69
CA CYS A 30 8.85 -21.48 -7.43
C CYS A 30 9.17 -21.49 -5.93
N GLN A 31 10.26 -22.15 -5.54
CA GLN A 31 10.72 -22.20 -4.14
C GLN A 31 11.10 -20.82 -3.57
N TYR A 32 11.37 -19.83 -4.42
CA TYR A 32 11.83 -18.51 -3.98
C TYR A 32 10.68 -17.54 -3.69
N CYS A 33 9.61 -17.55 -4.50
CA CYS A 33 8.50 -16.60 -4.35
C CYS A 33 7.12 -17.26 -4.12
N GLY A 34 7.06 -18.59 -4.12
CA GLY A 34 5.82 -19.35 -3.91
C GLY A 34 4.82 -19.29 -5.08
N SER A 35 5.17 -18.63 -6.19
CA SER A 35 4.30 -18.59 -7.36
C SER A 35 4.26 -19.94 -8.06
N GLN A 36 3.07 -20.38 -8.46
CA GLN A 36 2.88 -21.55 -9.32
C GLN A 36 2.73 -21.11 -10.77
N PHE A 37 3.35 -21.84 -11.69
CA PHE A 37 3.19 -21.60 -13.12
C PHE A 37 3.27 -22.91 -13.91
N GLU A 38 2.62 -22.95 -15.07
CA GLU A 38 2.63 -24.13 -15.93
C GLU A 38 3.75 -24.01 -16.97
N THR A 39 4.51 -25.08 -17.15
CA THR A 39 5.52 -25.20 -18.21
C THR A 39 5.26 -26.44 -19.05
N ARG A 40 5.73 -26.44 -20.30
CA ARG A 40 5.63 -27.61 -21.18
C ARG A 40 6.50 -28.75 -20.64
N ASN A 41 5.94 -29.94 -20.59
CA ASN A 41 6.68 -31.14 -20.23
C ASN A 41 7.69 -31.49 -21.35
N PRO A 42 9.01 -31.46 -21.09
CA PRO A 42 10.00 -31.78 -22.12
C PRO A 42 9.98 -33.25 -22.55
N ASN A 43 9.40 -34.13 -21.72
CA ASN A 43 9.31 -35.57 -21.96
C ASN A 43 7.96 -35.98 -22.57
N TYR A 44 7.08 -35.02 -22.89
CA TYR A 44 5.80 -35.34 -23.53
C TYR A 44 6.02 -35.72 -25.00
N SER A 45 5.75 -36.98 -25.32
CA SER A 45 5.69 -37.49 -26.69
C SER A 45 4.25 -37.87 -27.00
N PRO A 46 3.57 -37.16 -27.92
CA PRO A 46 2.23 -37.57 -28.34
C PRO A 46 2.34 -38.86 -29.16
N HIS A 47 2.18 -40.02 -28.52
CA HIS A 47 2.02 -41.28 -29.22
C HIS A 47 0.61 -41.36 -29.82
N THR A 48 0.33 -40.62 -30.90
CA THR A 48 -0.67 -41.00 -31.90
C THR A 48 -0.57 -40.15 -33.17
N THR A 49 -0.41 -40.84 -34.30
CA THR A 49 -0.54 -40.38 -35.67
C THR A 49 -1.96 -39.85 -35.94
N ALA A 50 -2.15 -38.54 -35.88
CA ALA A 50 -3.25 -37.84 -36.55
C ALA A 50 -2.85 -36.38 -36.81
N PRO A 51 -3.20 -35.78 -37.96
CA PRO A 51 -2.91 -34.37 -38.23
C PRO A 51 -3.71 -33.49 -37.28
N VAL A 52 -3.03 -32.94 -36.27
CA VAL A 52 -3.63 -32.03 -35.30
C VAL A 52 -3.70 -30.63 -35.92
N ASN A 53 -4.92 -30.15 -36.18
CA ASN A 53 -5.16 -28.74 -36.47
C ASN A 53 -4.72 -27.92 -35.24
N ILE A 54 -3.65 -27.15 -35.42
CA ILE A 54 -3.10 -26.25 -34.41
C ILE A 54 -4.06 -25.07 -34.26
N TYR A 55 -5.08 -25.22 -33.43
CA TYR A 55 -5.85 -24.08 -32.95
C TYR A 55 -4.94 -23.29 -32.01
N LYS A 56 -4.54 -22.10 -32.46
CA LYS A 56 -3.72 -21.15 -31.71
C LYS A 56 -4.57 -20.61 -30.55
N THR A 57 -4.55 -21.31 -29.41
CA THR A 57 -5.25 -20.87 -28.21
C THR A 57 -4.52 -19.64 -27.66
N GLU A 58 -5.04 -18.45 -27.91
CA GLU A 58 -4.57 -17.22 -27.26
C GLU A 58 -4.94 -17.29 -25.77
N ILE A 59 -3.96 -17.63 -24.93
CA ILE A 59 -4.09 -17.58 -23.48
C ILE A 59 -4.15 -16.10 -23.08
N LYS A 60 -5.36 -15.60 -22.85
CA LYS A 60 -5.58 -14.24 -22.34
C LYS A 60 -5.30 -14.26 -20.83
N TYR A 61 -4.12 -13.82 -20.42
CA TYR A 61 -3.79 -13.64 -19.00
C TYR A 61 -4.54 -12.41 -18.46
N THR A 62 -5.53 -12.63 -17.59
CA THR A 62 -6.14 -11.54 -16.82
C THR A 62 -5.26 -11.28 -15.60
N TYR A 63 -4.36 -10.30 -15.71
CA TYR A 63 -3.61 -9.79 -14.56
C TYR A 63 -4.53 -8.88 -13.73
N THR A 64 -5.06 -9.39 -12.62
CA THR A 64 -5.67 -8.54 -11.59
C THR A 64 -4.55 -7.98 -10.73
N GLU A 65 -4.13 -6.76 -11.03
CA GLU A 65 -3.22 -6.01 -10.17
C GLU A 65 -3.90 -5.83 -8.80
N PRO A 66 -3.29 -6.29 -7.69
CA PRO A 66 -3.84 -6.06 -6.37
C PRO A 66 -3.91 -4.55 -6.14
N ALA A 67 -5.09 -4.06 -5.75
CA ALA A 67 -5.26 -2.64 -5.44
C ALA A 67 -4.16 -2.20 -4.46
N PRO A 68 -3.52 -1.04 -4.69
CA PRO A 68 -2.44 -0.57 -3.83
C PRO A 68 -2.93 -0.52 -2.38
N PRO A 69 -2.10 -0.94 -1.41
CA PRO A 69 -2.52 -1.04 -0.01
C PRO A 69 -3.06 0.32 0.44
N GLU A 70 -4.32 0.31 0.86
CA GLU A 70 -4.98 1.52 1.33
C GLU A 70 -4.22 2.04 2.56
N SER A 71 -3.76 3.29 2.49
CA SER A 71 -3.00 3.90 3.59
C SER A 71 -3.77 3.74 4.90
N ALA A 72 -3.10 3.43 6.01
CA ALA A 72 -3.75 3.23 7.31
C ALA A 72 -4.70 4.38 7.72
N TRP A 73 -4.41 5.61 7.27
CA TRP A 73 -5.28 6.76 7.42
C TRP A 73 -6.64 6.63 6.71
N LYS A 74 -6.67 6.06 5.50
CA LYS A 74 -7.88 5.80 4.73
C LYS A 74 -8.59 4.52 5.15
N ALA A 75 -7.89 3.59 5.80
CA ALA A 75 -8.51 2.40 6.39
C ALA A 75 -9.17 2.67 7.76
N ALA A 76 -8.91 3.84 8.37
CA ALA A 76 -9.45 4.21 9.68
C ALA A 76 -10.99 4.36 9.65
N SER A 77 -11.63 4.01 10.77
CA SER A 77 -13.08 4.07 10.89
C SER A 77 -13.59 5.50 11.00
N ASP A 78 -14.84 5.74 10.58
CA ASP A 78 -15.44 7.09 10.64
C ASP A 78 -15.49 7.65 12.07
N LEU A 79 -15.60 6.77 13.06
CA LEU A 79 -15.57 7.13 14.47
C LEU A 79 -14.19 7.66 14.89
N GLN A 80 -13.10 7.04 14.42
CA GLN A 80 -11.74 7.52 14.67
C GLN A 80 -11.54 8.91 14.06
N HIS A 81 -11.94 9.13 12.81
CA HIS A 81 -11.83 10.44 12.18
C HIS A 81 -12.64 11.53 12.90
N LYS A 82 -13.84 11.20 13.39
CA LYS A 82 -14.67 12.14 14.18
C LYS A 82 -13.99 12.51 15.49
N ILE A 83 -13.45 11.53 16.22
CA ILE A 83 -12.74 11.76 17.48
C ILE A 83 -11.49 12.61 17.23
N THR A 84 -10.65 12.25 16.26
CA THR A 84 -9.43 13.00 15.91
C THR A 84 -9.75 14.44 15.52
N LYS A 85 -10.86 14.66 14.79
CA LYS A 85 -11.33 16.00 14.45
C LYS A 85 -11.67 16.81 15.71
N VAL A 86 -12.53 16.28 16.58
CA VAL A 86 -12.99 16.98 17.78
C VAL A 86 -11.82 17.27 18.72
N LEU A 87 -11.00 16.26 19.02
CA LEU A 87 -9.81 16.43 19.86
C LEU A 87 -8.82 17.42 19.26
N GLY A 88 -8.57 17.35 17.95
CA GLY A 88 -7.65 18.26 17.27
C GLY A 88 -8.11 19.72 17.34
N TYR A 89 -9.41 19.99 17.22
CA TYR A 89 -9.94 21.35 17.39
C TYR A 89 -9.91 21.85 18.83
N ILE A 90 -10.20 20.98 19.81
CA ILE A 90 -10.15 21.35 21.24
C ILE A 90 -8.70 21.63 21.66
N MET A 91 -7.80 20.68 21.41
CA MET A 91 -6.38 20.85 21.76
C MET A 91 -5.73 21.98 20.96
N GLY A 92 -6.06 22.10 19.67
CA GLY A 92 -5.60 23.21 18.84
C GLY A 92 -6.10 24.56 19.35
N GLY A 93 -7.38 24.67 19.74
CA GLY A 93 -7.96 25.89 20.27
C GLY A 93 -7.33 26.32 21.60
N ILE A 94 -7.18 25.39 22.55
CA ILE A 94 -6.51 25.64 23.83
C ILE A 94 -5.04 26.02 23.58
N GLY A 95 -4.35 25.29 22.70
CA GLY A 95 -2.97 25.57 22.31
C GLY A 95 -2.82 26.94 21.65
N ALA A 96 -3.77 27.37 20.82
CA ALA A 96 -3.72 28.68 20.18
C ALA A 96 -3.85 29.83 21.19
N LEU A 97 -4.74 29.69 22.18
CA LEU A 97 -4.84 30.64 23.28
C LEU A 97 -3.53 30.72 24.08
N PHE A 98 -2.94 29.56 24.39
CA PHE A 98 -1.67 29.51 25.10
C PHE A 98 -0.53 30.14 24.28
N ALA A 99 -0.45 29.82 22.98
CA ALA A 99 0.52 30.41 22.07
C ALA A 99 0.41 31.94 22.04
N LEU A 100 -0.82 32.47 22.00
CA LEU A 100 -1.08 33.90 22.03
C LEU A 100 -0.59 34.55 23.33
N VAL A 101 -0.85 33.91 24.48
CA VAL A 101 -0.31 34.37 25.77
C VAL A 101 1.22 34.36 25.76
N MET A 102 1.86 33.29 25.26
CA MET A 102 3.33 33.23 25.17
C MET A 102 3.91 34.33 24.28
N TRP A 103 3.25 34.65 23.17
CA TRP A 103 3.65 35.77 22.31
C TRP A 103 3.55 37.10 23.05
N ILE A 104 2.49 37.34 23.82
CA ILE A 104 2.37 38.57 24.64
C ILE A 104 3.51 38.63 25.67
N VAL A 105 3.79 37.53 26.37
CA VAL A 105 4.86 37.48 27.39
C VAL A 105 6.24 37.66 26.76
N ALA A 106 6.48 37.14 25.56
CA ALA A 106 7.76 37.30 24.85
C ALA A 106 8.06 38.75 24.43
N PHE A 107 7.05 39.63 24.38
CA PHE A 107 7.22 41.06 24.05
C PHE A 107 7.22 41.97 25.28
N LEU A 108 7.08 41.44 26.50
CA LEU A 108 7.22 42.23 27.72
C LEU A 108 8.72 42.51 27.99
N PRO A 109 9.07 43.71 28.45
CA PRO A 109 10.48 44.14 28.59
C PRO A 109 11.23 43.43 29.72
N ASP A 110 10.53 42.81 30.68
CA ASP A 110 11.11 42.20 31.88
C ASP A 110 11.17 40.66 31.83
N THR A 111 10.94 40.07 30.66
CA THR A 111 10.86 38.62 30.48
C THR A 111 11.97 38.11 29.56
N ASP A 112 12.90 37.35 30.13
CA ASP A 112 13.97 36.63 29.41
C ASP A 112 13.46 35.39 28.65
N MET A 113 12.26 35.46 28.06
CA MET A 113 11.71 34.34 27.29
C MET A 113 12.32 34.35 25.88
N PRO A 114 13.03 33.29 25.45
CA PRO A 114 13.57 33.23 24.10
C PRO A 114 12.44 33.12 23.07
N VAL A 115 12.43 34.00 22.08
CA VAL A 115 11.43 34.06 20.98
C VAL A 115 11.28 32.73 20.23
N GLY A 116 12.30 31.87 20.25
CA GLY A 116 12.21 30.53 19.66
C GLY A 116 11.11 29.64 20.27
N VAL A 117 10.80 29.81 21.55
CA VAL A 117 9.80 28.98 22.25
C VAL A 117 8.38 29.22 21.73
N PRO A 118 7.84 30.46 21.68
CA PRO A 118 6.51 30.70 21.12
C PRO A 118 6.43 30.34 19.64
N VAL A 119 7.52 30.47 18.87
CA VAL A 119 7.57 30.05 17.46
C VAL A 119 7.40 28.54 17.31
N ILE A 120 8.19 27.74 18.01
CA ILE A 120 8.11 26.27 17.95
C ILE A 120 6.72 25.79 18.41
N PHE A 121 6.21 26.37 19.50
CA PHE A 121 4.89 26.01 20.01
C PHE A 121 3.77 26.36 19.02
N SER A 122 3.85 27.53 18.37
CA SER A 122 2.90 27.95 17.34
C SER A 122 2.90 27.00 16.13
N LEU A 123 4.07 26.53 15.70
CA LEU A 123 4.19 25.53 14.62
C LEU A 123 3.56 24.19 15.00
N LEU A 124 3.74 23.74 16.25
CA LEU A 124 3.14 22.51 16.76
C LEU A 124 1.61 22.61 16.76
N VAL A 125 1.07 23.71 17.30
CA VAL A 125 -0.39 23.98 17.30
C VAL A 125 -0.94 24.03 15.88
N PHE A 126 -0.23 24.67 14.96
CA PHE A 126 -0.61 24.72 13.55
C PHE A 126 -0.64 23.33 12.90
N GLY A 127 0.34 22.47 13.21
CA GLY A 127 0.36 21.08 12.75
C GLY A 127 -0.86 20.28 13.22
N ILE A 128 -1.28 20.46 14.48
CA ILE A 128 -2.49 19.83 15.02
C ILE A 128 -3.75 20.30 14.28
N PHE A 129 -3.85 21.60 14.00
CA PHE A 129 -4.96 22.15 13.20
C PHE A 129 -5.00 21.58 11.78
N MET A 130 -3.85 21.43 11.13
CA MET A 130 -3.77 20.83 9.80
C MET A 130 -4.22 19.37 9.80
N LEU A 131 -3.84 18.58 10.82
CA LEU A 131 -4.31 17.21 11.01
C LEU A 131 -5.83 17.14 11.20
N ALA A 132 -6.40 18.01 12.05
CA ALA A 132 -7.84 18.10 12.26
C ALA A 132 -8.59 18.49 10.98
N ARG A 133 -8.02 19.39 10.18
CA ARG A 133 -8.56 19.83 8.89
C ARG A 133 -8.47 18.71 7.84
N ALA A 134 -7.37 17.98 7.78
CA ALA A 134 -7.20 16.83 6.90
C ALA A 134 -8.22 15.72 7.21
N SER A 135 -8.41 15.39 8.50
CA SER A 135 -9.45 14.44 8.94
C SER A 135 -10.86 14.89 8.55
N SER A 136 -11.14 16.20 8.69
CA SER A 136 -12.43 16.77 8.30
C SER A 136 -12.70 16.68 6.80
N ARG A 137 -11.67 16.86 5.96
CA ARG A 137 -11.80 16.72 4.50
C ARG A 137 -12.11 15.28 4.11
N GLU A 138 -11.45 14.30 4.74
CA GLU A 138 -11.68 12.89 4.44
C GLU A 138 -13.09 12.44 4.84
N LEU A 139 -13.59 12.87 6.02
CA LEU A 139 -14.98 12.64 6.43
C LEU A 139 -15.99 13.24 5.46
N LYS A 140 -15.73 14.45 4.94
CA LYS A 140 -16.60 15.06 3.92
C LYS A 140 -16.60 14.26 2.62
N ARG A 141 -15.44 13.69 2.24
CA ARG A 141 -15.27 12.89 1.02
C ARG A 141 -16.09 11.61 1.10
N ARG A 142 -16.04 10.91 2.23
CA ARG A 142 -16.80 9.67 2.45
C ARG A 142 -18.31 9.89 2.50
N HIS A 143 -18.78 11.01 3.03
CA HIS A 143 -20.21 11.34 3.08
C HIS A 143 -20.76 11.91 1.75
N GLY A 144 -19.97 11.94 0.67
CA GLY A 144 -20.43 12.46 -0.63
C GLY A 144 -20.80 13.94 -0.62
N LYS A 145 -20.25 14.73 0.30
CA LYS A 145 -20.52 16.18 0.44
C LYS A 145 -19.39 17.04 -0.15
N LEU A 146 -18.69 16.52 -1.16
CA LEU A 146 -17.52 17.14 -1.78
C LEU A 146 -17.78 17.36 -3.27
#